data_AF-A0A2V6XL07-F1
#
_entry.id   AF-A0A2V6XL07-F1
#
_cell.length_a   1.000
_cell.length_b   1.000
_cell.length_c   1.000
_cell.angle_alpha   90.00
_cell.angle_beta   90.00
_cell.angle_gamma   90.00
#
_symmetry.space_group_name_H-M   'P 1'
#
loop_
_entity.id
_entity.type
_entity.pdbx_description
1 polymer ?
#
loop_
_entity_poly.entity_id
_entity_poly.type
_entity_poly.pdbx_seq_one_letter_code
_entity_poly.pdbx_strand_id
1 'polypeptide(L)' 'MSVTEHKGWQIESRSYEADGNRWYPRALIGVFEGGRLYTHDVVALLNLTFDTALDADDYAIKMAKAWIEDRTSALAR' A
#
# COMPACT_ATOMS: atom_id res chain seq x y z
N MET A 1 8.49 3.51 7.82
CA MET A 1 8.26 4.15 6.51
C MET A 1 9.35 3.72 5.56
N SER A 2 8.98 2.96 4.55
CA SER A 2 9.85 2.53 3.46
C SER A 2 9.20 2.85 2.12
N VAL A 3 10.01 3.12 1.11
CA VAL A 3 9.55 3.31 -0.27
C VAL A 3 10.13 2.18 -1.11
N THR A 4 9.28 1.48 -1.86
CA THR A 4 9.67 0.41 -2.78
C THR A 4 8.98 0.60 -4.13
N GLU A 5 9.52 -0.01 -5.18
CA GLU A 5 8.96 0.02 -6.52
C GLU A 5 8.43 -1.37 -6.89
N HIS A 6 7.27 -1.40 -7.57
CA HIS A 6 6.67 -2.63 -8.10
C HIS A 6 5.97 -2.33 -9.42
N LYS A 7 6.48 -2.88 -10.53
CA LYS A 7 5.92 -2.72 -11.88
C LYS A 7 5.77 -1.27 -12.33
N GLY A 8 6.72 -0.41 -11.98
CA GLY A 8 6.69 1.02 -12.30
C GLY A 8 5.82 1.86 -11.37
N TRP A 9 5.17 1.24 -10.37
CA TRP A 9 4.46 1.94 -9.31
C TRP A 9 5.37 2.09 -8.09
N GLN A 10 5.38 3.28 -7.49
CA GLN A 10 5.95 3.48 -6.16
C GLN A 10 4.94 3.04 -5.11
N ILE A 11 5.43 2.39 -4.06
CA ILE A 11 4.68 1.98 -2.88
C ILE A 11 5.39 2.58 -1.66
N GLU A 12 4.69 3.40 -0.91
CA GLU A 12 5.17 3.99 0.33
C GLU A 12 4.38 3.41 1.51
N SER A 13 5.07 2.73 2.44
CA SER A 13 4.44 2.23 3.66
C SER A 13 4.15 3.38 4.62
N ARG A 14 2.88 3.48 5.05
CA ARG A 14 2.34 4.56 5.87
C ARG A 14 1.46 4.01 6.99
N SER A 15 1.80 2.83 7.52
CA SER A 15 1.07 2.28 8.66
C SER A 15 1.15 3.24 9.84
N TYR A 16 0.06 3.29 10.60
CA TYR A 16 -0.10 4.24 11.68
C TYR A 16 -0.65 3.55 12.92
N GLU A 17 -0.29 4.08 14.08
CA GLU A 17 -0.73 3.56 15.36
C GLU A 17 -2.23 3.87 15.59
N ALA A 18 -2.92 2.88 16.14
CA ALA A 18 -4.29 2.87 16.63
C ALA A 18 -4.28 3.00 18.15
N ASP A 19 -5.41 3.41 18.74
CA ASP A 19 -5.58 3.37 20.19
C ASP A 19 -5.31 1.95 20.73
N GLY A 20 -4.26 1.81 21.56
CA GLY A 20 -3.92 0.56 22.24
C GLY A 20 -2.74 -0.23 21.68
N ASN A 21 -1.66 0.43 21.22
CA ASN A 21 -0.42 -0.19 20.73
C ASN A 21 -0.61 -1.12 19.52
N ARG A 22 -1.65 -0.87 18.72
CA ARG A 22 -1.92 -1.64 17.49
C ARG A 22 -1.65 -0.78 16.28
N TRP A 23 -1.28 -1.40 15.16
CA TRP A 23 -0.93 -0.71 13.94
C TRP A 23 -1.91 -1.03 12.82
N TYR A 24 -2.49 0.01 12.22
CA TYR A 24 -3.30 -0.12 11.01
C TYR A 24 -2.38 -0.13 9.79
N PRO A 25 -2.45 -1.16 8.94
CA PRO A 25 -1.67 -1.23 7.72
C PRO A 25 -2.21 -0.24 6.68
N ARG A 26 -1.32 0.59 6.13
CA ARG A 26 -1.64 1.51 5.03
C ARG A 26 -0.46 1.69 4.11
N ALA A 27 -0.72 1.75 2.81
CA ALA A 27 0.27 2.12 1.81
C ALA A 27 -0.29 3.21 0.88
N LEU A 28 0.53 4.19 0.54
CA LEU A 28 0.26 5.07 -0.60
C LEU A 28 0.94 4.46 -1.83
N ILE A 29 0.21 4.27 -2.90
CA ILE A 29 0.79 3.91 -4.20
C ILE A 29 0.76 5.11 -5.14
N GLY A 30 1.73 5.16 -6.07
CA GLY A 30 1.81 6.20 -7.08
C GLY A 30 2.41 5.73 -8.39
N VAL A 31 1.91 6.25 -9.51
CA VAL A 31 2.48 6.02 -10.84
C VAL A 31 2.58 7.34 -11.60
N PHE A 32 3.64 7.49 -12.39
CA PHE A 32 3.83 8.64 -13.26
C PHE A 32 3.46 8.28 -14.70
N GLU A 33 2.35 8.82 -15.19
CA GLU A 33 1.81 8.53 -16.53
C GLU A 33 1.45 9.84 -17.24
N GLY A 34 1.91 10.01 -18.49
CA GLY A 34 1.57 11.18 -19.31
C GLY A 34 1.99 12.52 -18.70
N GLY A 35 3.08 12.56 -17.93
CA GLY A 35 3.55 13.78 -17.26
C GLY A 35 2.81 14.11 -15.95
N ARG A 36 1.94 13.22 -15.46
CA ARG A 36 1.16 13.41 -14.23
C ARG A 36 1.41 12.28 -13.24
N LEU A 37 1.49 12.63 -11.95
CA LEU A 37 1.53 11.67 -10.86
C LEU A 37 0.10 11.34 -10.40
N TYR A 38 -0.26 10.07 -10.45
CA TYR A 38 -1.52 9.57 -9.89
C TYR A 38 -1.21 8.79 -8.62
N THR A 39 -1.90 9.11 -7.53
CA THR A 39 -1.74 8.42 -6.24
C THR A 39 -3.04 7.81 -5.75
N HIS A 40 -2.93 6.73 -4.98
CA HIS A 40 -4.07 6.03 -4.37
C HIS A 40 -3.69 5.46 -3.01
N ASP A 41 -4.59 5.53 -2.04
CA ASP A 41 -4.40 4.89 -0.74
C ASP A 41 -4.90 3.45 -0.78
N VAL A 42 -4.05 2.51 -0.36
CA VAL A 42 -4.39 1.12 -0.13
C VAL A 42 -4.47 0.89 1.38
N VAL A 43 -5.67 0.61 1.86
CA VAL A 43 -5.97 0.37 3.28
C VAL A 43 -6.54 -1.04 3.47
N ALA A 44 -6.26 -1.66 4.61
CA ALA A 44 -6.89 -2.93 4.95
C ALA A 44 -8.36 -2.74 5.33
N LEU A 45 -9.10 -3.86 5.36
CA LEU A 45 -10.45 -3.93 5.92
C LEU A 45 -10.46 -3.40 7.36
N LEU A 46 -11.56 -2.74 7.74
CA LEU A 46 -11.72 -1.86 8.91
C LEU A 46 -11.27 -2.40 10.28
N ASN A 47 -11.01 -3.71 10.43
CA ASN A 47 -10.67 -4.34 11.72
C ASN A 47 -9.29 -5.03 11.73
N LEU A 48 -8.52 -4.98 10.64
CA LEU A 48 -7.21 -5.63 10.63
C LEU A 48 -6.14 -4.72 11.25
N THR A 49 -5.51 -5.22 12.32
CA THR A 49 -4.47 -4.53 13.06
C THR A 49 -3.32 -5.48 13.38
N PHE A 50 -2.13 -4.93 13.59
CA PHE A 50 -0.90 -5.67 13.93
C PHE A 50 -0.28 -5.17 15.23
N ASP A 51 0.50 -6.02 15.90
CA ASP A 51 1.19 -5.64 17.14
C ASP A 51 2.40 -4.73 16.87
N THR A 52 2.97 -4.77 15.66
CA THR A 52 4.14 -3.96 15.29
C THR A 52 3.91 -3.14 14.03
N ALA A 53 4.58 -1.99 13.95
CA ALA A 53 4.62 -1.16 12.75
C ALA A 53 5.18 -1.92 11.54
N LEU A 54 6.16 -2.80 11.77
CA LEU A 54 6.83 -3.56 10.72
C LEU A 54 5.87 -4.57 10.09
N ASP A 55 5.13 -5.33 10.90
CA ASP A 55 4.15 -6.29 10.39
C ASP A 55 3.02 -5.60 9.62
N ALA A 56 2.59 -4.42 10.09
CA ALA A 56 1.61 -3.60 9.39
C ALA A 56 2.15 -3.07 8.05
N ASP A 57 3.40 -2.60 8.02
CA ASP A 57 4.07 -2.12 6.80
C ASP A 57 4.25 -3.25 5.77
N ASP A 58 4.72 -4.42 6.20
CA ASP A 58 4.90 -5.59 5.33
C ASP A 58 3.56 -6.05 4.73
N TYR A 59 2.51 -6.06 5.55
CA TYR A 59 1.18 -6.38 5.09
C TYR A 59 0.63 -5.33 4.12
N ALA A 60 0.84 -4.03 4.41
CA ALA A 60 0.43 -2.94 3.53
C ALA A 60 1.10 -3.01 2.16
N ILE A 61 2.40 -3.33 2.12
CA ILE A 61 3.15 -3.54 0.87
C ILE A 61 2.59 -4.74 0.10
N LYS A 62 2.26 -5.84 0.79
CA LYS A 62 1.65 -7.01 0.16
C LYS A 62 0.29 -6.67 -0.48
N MET A 63 -0.56 -5.91 0.21
CA MET A 63 -1.84 -5.46 -0.35
C MET A 63 -1.65 -4.52 -1.55
N ALA A 64 -0.72 -3.57 -1.46
CA ALA A 64 -0.42 -2.65 -2.54
C ALA A 64 0.02 -3.39 -3.81
N LYS A 65 0.91 -4.38 -3.67
CA LYS A 65 1.31 -5.24 -4.79
C LYS A 65 0.11 -5.96 -5.40
N ALA A 66 -0.74 -6.58 -4.58
CA ALA A 66 -1.94 -7.27 -5.07
C ALA A 66 -2.91 -6.33 -5.82
N TRP A 67 -3.10 -5.11 -5.33
CA TRP A 67 -3.91 -4.09 -6.01
C TRP A 67 -3.34 -3.71 -7.39
N ILE A 68 -2.00 -3.54 -7.47
CA ILE A 68 -1.31 -3.24 -8.74
C ILE A 68 -1.44 -4.41 -9.72
N GLU A 69 -1.32 -5.65 -9.25
CA GLU A 69 -1.50 -6.86 -10.08
C GLU A 69 -2.91 -6.93 -10.68
N ASP A 70 -3.96 -6.66 -9.88
CA ASP A 70 -5.35 -6.66 -10.35
C ASP A 70 -5.58 -5.59 -11.44
N ARG A 71 -5.06 -4.37 -11.22
CA ARG A 71 -5.16 -3.26 -12.18
C ARG A 71 -4.41 -3.52 -13.47
N THR A 72 -3.18 -4.05 -13.39
CA THR A 72 -2.39 -4.38 -14.59
C THR A 72 -3.01 -5.54 -15.37
N SER A 73 -3.61 -6.51 -14.68
CA SER A 73 -4.35 -7.60 -15.33
C SER A 73 -5.62 -7.10 -16.03
N ALA A 74 -6.32 -6.11 -15.45
CA ALA A 74 -7.50 -5.50 -16.07
C ALA A 74 -7.17 -4.67 -17.31
N LEU A 75 -6.02 -3.99 -17.35
CA LEU A 75 -5.56 -3.19 -18.50
C LEU A 75 -5.02 -4.04 -19.66
N ALA A 76 -4.65 -5.30 -19.42
CA ALA A 76 -4.15 -6.22 -20.43
C ALA A 76 -5.25 -7.03 -21.14
N ARG A 77 -6.52 -6.80 -20.80
CA ARG A 77 -7.71 -7.41 -21.43
C ARG A 77 -8.37 -6.43 -22.37
#